data_AF-A0A9P7BJ83-F1
#
_entry.id   AF-A0A9P7BJ83-F1
#
_cell.length_a   1.000
_cell.length_b   1.000
_cell.length_c   1.000
_cell.angle_alpha   90.00
_cell.angle_beta   90.00
_cell.angle_gamma   90.00
#
_symmetry.space_group_name_H-M   'P 1'
#
loop_
_entity.id
_entity.type
_entity.pdbx_description
1 polymer ?
#
loop_
_entity_poly.entity_id
_entity_poly.type
_entity_poly.pdbx_seq_one_letter_code
_entity_poly.pdbx_strand_id
1 'polypeptide(L)'
;MRFGGRSDQVLERMAAFMRDVAQARNELSASSAEIRLSAWVLALLPVGIGGFIMLTNNDLFMNLWRDPAGFKMLMTAVLLQIGGSYWLYRMAKSI
;
A
#
# COMPACT_ATOMS: atom_id res chain seq x y z
N MET A 1 8.90 -9.38 -56.31
CA MET A 1 9.02 -8.41 -55.20
C MET A 1 8.42 -9.02 -53.94
N ARG A 2 9.24 -9.55 -53.02
CA ARG A 2 8.78 -10.20 -51.78
C ARG A 2 8.78 -9.17 -50.66
N PHE A 3 7.65 -8.51 -50.44
CA PHE A 3 7.39 -7.65 -49.28
C PHE A 3 7.09 -8.46 -47.99
N GLY A 4 7.69 -9.65 -47.83
CA GLY A 4 7.50 -10.52 -46.66
C GLY A 4 8.56 -10.34 -45.56
N GLY A 5 9.76 -9.87 -45.91
CA GLY A 5 10.89 -9.80 -44.97
C GLY A 5 10.78 -8.72 -43.88
N ARG A 6 9.86 -7.76 -44.03
CA ARG A 6 9.63 -6.72 -43.01
C ARG A 6 8.60 -7.13 -41.97
N SER A 7 7.65 -7.98 -42.33
CA SER A 7 6.58 -8.42 -41.43
C SER A 7 7.08 -9.46 -40.43
N ASP A 8 7.95 -10.38 -40.86
CA ASP A 8 8.60 -11.35 -39.97
C ASP A 8 9.47 -10.65 -38.91
N GLN A 9 10.25 -9.65 -39.30
CA GLN A 9 11.06 -8.87 -38.36
C GLN A 9 10.21 -8.07 -37.35
N VAL A 10 9.03 -7.59 -37.78
CA VAL A 10 8.11 -6.88 -36.88
C VAL A 10 7.43 -7.85 -35.92
N LEU A 11 7.02 -9.05 -36.39
CA LEU A 11 6.47 -10.12 -35.55
C LEU A 11 7.49 -10.60 -34.53
N GLU A 12 8.75 -10.75 -34.93
CA GLU A 12 9.82 -11.17 -34.03
C GLU A 12 10.15 -10.11 -32.97
N ARG A 13 10.14 -8.83 -33.36
CA ARG A 13 10.26 -7.71 -32.40
C ARG A 13 9.06 -7.62 -31.46
N MET A 14 7.84 -7.86 -31.94
CA MET A 14 6.65 -7.92 -31.09
C MET A 14 6.71 -9.11 -30.12
N ALA A 15 7.16 -10.28 -30.58
CA ALA A 15 7.34 -11.45 -29.74
C ALA A 15 8.45 -11.26 -28.69
N ALA A 16 9.50 -10.51 -29.01
CA ALA A 16 10.51 -10.07 -28.04
C ALA A 16 9.90 -9.08 -27.03
N PHE A 17 9.23 -8.04 -27.52
CA PHE A 17 8.59 -7.03 -26.67
C PHE A 17 7.52 -7.61 -25.73
N MET A 18 6.70 -8.58 -26.20
CA MET A 18 5.74 -9.28 -25.35
C MET A 18 6.41 -10.06 -24.21
N ARG A 19 7.58 -10.66 -24.47
CA ARG A 19 8.35 -11.38 -23.44
C ARG A 19 8.95 -10.40 -22.43
N ASP A 20 9.48 -9.28 -22.89
CA ASP A 20 10.01 -8.22 -22.01
C ASP A 20 8.89 -7.63 -21.12
N VAL A 21 7.71 -7.37 -21.68
CA VAL A 21 6.54 -6.89 -20.92
C VAL A 21 6.06 -7.94 -19.92
N ALA A 22 6.08 -9.22 -20.27
CA ALA A 22 5.73 -10.30 -19.34
C ALA A 22 6.72 -10.44 -18.19
N GLN A 23 8.03 -10.31 -18.46
CA GLN A 23 9.07 -10.28 -17.42
C GLN A 23 8.95 -9.04 -16.53
N ALA A 24 8.78 -7.86 -17.11
CA ALA A 24 8.59 -6.62 -16.37
C ALA A 24 7.33 -6.68 -15.49
N ARG A 25 6.23 -7.29 -15.97
CA ARG A 25 5.02 -7.52 -15.15
C ARG A 25 5.28 -8.45 -13.97
N ASN A 26 6.05 -9.51 -14.17
CA ASN A 26 6.40 -10.43 -13.08
C ASN A 26 7.29 -9.74 -12.03
N GLU A 27 8.31 -8.99 -12.46
CA GLU A 27 9.16 -8.21 -11.55
C GLU A 27 8.38 -7.12 -10.81
N LEU A 28 7.49 -6.40 -11.51
CA LEU A 28 6.60 -5.42 -10.89
C LEU A 28 5.63 -6.08 -9.90
N SER A 29 5.11 -7.27 -10.18
CA SER A 29 4.23 -7.98 -9.26
C SER A 29 4.97 -8.44 -8.00
N ALA A 30 6.22 -8.89 -8.14
CA ALA A 30 7.07 -9.28 -7.02
C ALA A 30 7.48 -8.07 -6.18
N SER A 31 7.90 -6.97 -6.81
CA SER A 31 8.29 -5.74 -6.13
C SER A 31 7.09 -5.02 -5.48
N SER A 32 5.91 -5.11 -6.10
CA SER A 32 4.66 -4.59 -5.52
C SER A 32 4.28 -5.33 -4.23
N ALA A 33 4.59 -6.62 -4.11
CA ALA A 33 4.30 -7.40 -2.91
C ALA A 33 5.12 -6.91 -1.70
N GLU A 34 6.39 -6.55 -1.91
CA GLU A 34 7.26 -5.98 -0.87
C GLU A 34 6.77 -4.60 -0.42
N ILE A 35 6.39 -3.74 -1.37
CA ILE A 35 5.80 -2.42 -1.09
C ILE A 35 4.45 -2.56 -0.36
N ARG A 36 3.64 -3.57 -0.70
CA ARG A 36 2.36 -3.83 -0.03
C ARG A 36 2.55 -4.23 1.43
N LEU A 37 3.51 -5.12 1.68
CA LEU A 37 3.82 -5.61 3.03
C LEU A 37 4.40 -4.49 3.89
N SER A 38 5.31 -3.69 3.37
CA SER A 38 5.87 -2.55 4.12
C SER A 38 4.81 -1.50 4.45
N ALA A 39 3.90 -1.19 3.51
CA ALA A 39 2.76 -0.30 3.75
C ALA A 39 1.81 -0.84 4.83
N TRP A 40 1.56 -2.17 4.85
CA TRP A 40 0.76 -2.80 5.89
C TRP A 40 1.40 -2.69 7.26
N VAL A 41 2.70 -2.97 7.38
CA VAL A 41 3.44 -2.84 8.64
C VAL A 41 3.42 -1.40 9.16
N LEU A 42 3.64 -0.42 8.27
CA LEU A 42 3.63 1.01 8.63
C LEU A 42 2.25 1.47 9.11
N ALA A 43 1.18 0.98 8.48
CA ALA A 43 -0.20 1.29 8.87
C ALA A 43 -0.60 0.66 10.20
N LEU A 44 -0.07 -0.52 10.51
CA LEU A 44 -0.40 -1.28 11.72
C LEU A 44 0.37 -0.77 12.95
N LEU A 45 1.57 -0.21 12.75
CA LEU A 45 2.42 0.36 13.80
C LEU A 45 1.69 1.34 14.73
N PRO A 46 1.08 2.44 14.23
CA PRO A 46 0.41 3.40 15.09
C PRO A 46 -0.87 2.82 15.72
N VAL A 47 -1.49 1.80 15.11
CA VAL A 47 -2.67 1.11 15.68
C VAL A 47 -2.24 0.27 16.88
N GLY A 48 -1.15 -0.49 16.72
CA GLY A 48 -0.55 -1.29 17.79
C GLY A 48 -0.05 -0.45 18.95
N ILE A 49 0.65 0.66 18.67
CA ILE A 49 1.12 1.59 19.70
C ILE A 49 -0.07 2.24 20.43
N GLY A 50 -1.09 2.71 19.70
CA GLY A 50 -2.30 3.28 20.29
C GLY A 50 -3.01 2.30 21.23
N GLY A 51 -3.20 1.05 20.80
CA GLY A 51 -3.77 0.00 21.62
C GLY A 51 -2.89 -0.39 22.81
N PHE A 52 -1.57 -0.42 22.63
CA PHE A 52 -0.62 -0.72 23.69
C PHE A 52 -0.64 0.32 24.80
N ILE A 53 -0.67 1.61 24.45
CA ILE A 53 -0.79 2.73 25.41
C ILE A 53 -2.10 2.62 26.19
N MET A 54 -3.20 2.25 25.53
CA MET A 54 -4.50 2.06 26.15
C MET A 54 -4.51 0.92 27.18
N LEU A 55 -3.74 -0.15 26.95
CA LEU A 55 -3.64 -1.30 27.86
C LEU A 55 -2.65 -1.08 29.02
N THR A 56 -1.54 -0.38 28.79
CA THR A 56 -0.49 -0.18 29.82
C THR A 56 -0.74 1.02 30.73
N ASN A 57 -1.36 2.10 30.23
CA ASN A 57 -1.58 3.32 31.01
C ASN A 57 -3.03 3.81 30.89
N ASN A 58 -3.90 3.19 31.69
CA ASN A 58 -5.30 3.58 31.77
C ASN A 58 -5.45 5.04 32.25
N ASP A 59 -4.63 5.52 33.20
CA ASP A 59 -4.70 6.91 33.67
C ASP A 59 -4.37 7.95 32.58
N LEU A 60 -3.40 7.69 31.70
CA LEU A 60 -3.11 8.59 30.56
C LEU A 60 -4.27 8.61 29.57
N PHE A 61 -4.83 7.45 29.26
CA PHE A 61 -5.96 7.35 28.35
C PHE A 61 -7.22 7.97 28.95
N MET A 62 -7.48 7.74 30.24
CA MET A 62 -8.66 8.26 30.95
C MET A 62 -8.59 9.78 31.15
N ASN A 63 -7.39 10.34 31.36
CA ASN A 63 -7.17 11.79 31.36
C ASN A 63 -7.40 12.39 29.96
N LEU A 64 -6.85 11.77 28.91
CA LEU A 64 -7.11 12.21 27.52
C LEU A 64 -8.58 12.06 27.12
N TRP A 65 -9.28 11.04 27.63
CA TRP A 65 -10.68 10.79 27.34
C TRP A 65 -11.61 11.76 28.07
N ARG A 66 -11.29 12.14 29.32
CA ARG A 66 -12.05 13.14 30.09
C ARG A 66 -11.81 14.55 29.59
N ASP A 67 -10.63 14.84 29.04
CA ASP A 67 -10.31 16.15 28.48
C ASP A 67 -10.96 16.32 27.07
N PRO A 68 -11.81 17.33 26.85
CA PRO A 68 -12.43 17.59 25.55
C PRO A 68 -11.44 17.75 24.40
N ALA A 69 -10.21 18.22 24.68
CA ALA A 69 -9.16 18.35 23.68
C ALA A 69 -8.56 16.98 23.32
N GLY A 70 -8.27 16.15 24.32
CA GLY A 70 -7.71 14.80 24.12
C GLY A 70 -8.66 13.89 23.36
N PHE A 71 -9.96 13.93 23.67
CA PHE A 71 -10.97 13.16 22.95
C PHE A 71 -11.04 13.52 21.47
N LYS A 72 -11.02 14.82 21.14
CA LYS A 72 -10.99 15.27 19.73
C LYS A 72 -9.72 14.80 19.03
N MET A 73 -8.55 14.92 19.66
CA MET A 73 -7.28 14.49 19.05
C MET A 73 -7.28 12.97 18.78
N LEU A 74 -7.77 12.16 19.72
CA LEU A 74 -7.92 10.71 19.53
C LEU A 74 -8.88 10.38 18.39
N MET A 75 -10.08 10.99 18.37
CA MET A 75 -11.04 10.82 17.27
C MET A 75 -10.44 11.19 15.92
N THR A 76 -9.71 12.30 15.85
CA THR A 76 -9.10 12.78 14.60
C THR A 76 -7.96 11.86 14.16
N ALA A 77 -7.13 11.40 15.10
CA ALA A 77 -6.08 10.43 14.84
C ALA A 77 -6.65 9.11 14.30
N VAL A 78 -7.69 8.56 14.94
CA VAL A 78 -8.35 7.33 14.48
C VAL A 78 -8.94 7.50 13.09
N LEU A 79 -9.62 8.62 12.81
CA LEU A 79 -10.16 8.91 11.48
C LEU A 79 -9.06 9.03 10.42
N LEU A 80 -7.96 9.73 10.72
CA LEU A 80 -6.79 9.81 9.85
C LEU A 80 -6.14 8.44 9.62
N GLN A 81 -6.12 7.60 10.64
CA GLN A 81 -5.50 6.27 10.56
C GLN A 81 -6.33 5.30 9.74
N ILE A 82 -7.65 5.28 9.94
CA ILE A 82 -8.59 4.51 9.12
C ILE A 82 -8.55 5.05 7.69
N GLY A 83 -8.56 6.37 7.50
CA GLY A 83 -8.44 7.01 6.19
C GLY A 83 -7.15 6.63 5.47
N GLY A 84 -6.01 6.73 6.15
CA GLY A 84 -4.70 6.37 5.62
C GLY A 84 -4.58 4.88 5.29
N SER A 85 -5.06 4.00 6.19
CA SER A 85 -5.09 2.56 5.95
C SER A 85 -6.01 2.19 4.78
N TYR A 86 -7.18 2.83 4.68
CA TYR A 86 -8.09 2.65 3.54
C TYR A 86 -7.47 3.13 2.22
N TRP A 87 -6.77 4.26 2.23
CA TRP A 87 -6.11 4.81 1.04
C TRP A 87 -4.96 3.91 0.56
N LEU A 88 -4.14 3.41 1.51
CA LEU A 88 -3.12 2.40 1.24
C LEU A 88 -3.74 1.11 0.70
N TYR A 89 -4.83 0.63 1.31
CA TYR A 89 -5.55 -0.55 0.82
C TYR A 89 -6.10 -0.35 -0.60
N ARG A 90 -6.63 0.84 -0.91
CA ARG A 90 -7.15 1.19 -2.23
C ARG A 90 -6.04 1.22 -3.28
N MET A 91 -4.92 1.89 -3.01
CA MET A 91 -3.76 1.92 -3.91
C MET A 91 -3.21 0.52 -4.13
N ALA A 92 -3.03 -0.22 -3.05
CA ALA A 92 -2.52 -1.58 -3.09
C ALA A 92 -3.43 -2.52 -3.90
N LYS A 93 -4.76 -2.31 -3.88
CA LYS A 93 -5.74 -3.09 -4.65
C LYS A 93 -5.89 -2.61 -6.11
N SER A 94 -5.51 -1.38 -6.43
CA SER A 94 -5.60 -0.82 -7.79
C SER A 94 -4.38 -1.07 -8.67
N ILE A 95 -3.30 -1.62 -8.09
CA ILE A 95 -2.10 -2.09 -8.79
C ILE A 95 -2.26 -3.60 -9.02
#